data_AF-A0ABD7HH57-F1
#
_entry.id   AF-A0ABD7HH57-F1
#
_cell.length_a   1.000
_cell.length_b   1.000
_cell.length_c   1.000
_cell.angle_alpha   90.00
_cell.angle_beta   90.00
_cell.angle_gamma   90.00
#
_symmetry.space_group_name_H-M   'P 1'
#
loop_
_entity.id
_entity.type
_entity.pdbx_description
1 polymer ?
#
loop_
_entity_poly.entity_id
_entity_poly.type
_entity_poly.pdbx_seq_one_letter_code
_entity_poly.pdbx_strand_id
1 'polypeptide(L)'
;MNRATRQQLATIEAAVAIKQAGIDAVAEVQRAKIDVVTSTGGYAMQRAALVGQMQQQLALACPASSGDLDFLKSLTMVAVGQVISDTTTKVNRL
;
A
#
# COMPACT_ATOMS: atom_id res chain seq x y z
N MET A 1 -33.68 -38.69 -7.13
CA MET A 1 -32.26 -38.37 -6.89
C MET A 1 -31.62 -39.48 -6.06
N ASN A 2 -30.60 -40.17 -6.58
CA ASN A 2 -30.10 -41.40 -5.98
C ASN A 2 -29.09 -41.12 -4.83
N ARG A 3 -28.89 -42.07 -3.89
CA ARG A 3 -28.07 -41.87 -2.68
C ARG A 3 -26.61 -41.50 -2.99
N ALA A 4 -26.04 -42.12 -4.05
CA ALA A 4 -24.70 -41.84 -4.52
C ALA A 4 -24.52 -40.38 -5.00
N THR A 5 -25.51 -39.83 -5.72
CA THR A 5 -25.48 -38.44 -6.19
C THR A 5 -25.52 -37.45 -5.02
N ARG A 6 -26.29 -37.75 -3.96
CA ARG A 6 -26.31 -36.94 -2.73
C ARG A 6 -24.97 -36.94 -2.00
N GLN A 7 -24.31 -38.09 -1.91
CA GLN A 7 -22.97 -38.17 -1.30
C GLN A 7 -21.92 -37.42 -2.12
N GLN A 8 -21.95 -37.52 -3.45
CA GLN A 8 -21.03 -36.79 -4.32
C GLN A 8 -21.20 -35.27 -4.17
N LEU A 9 -22.44 -34.77 -4.13
CA LEU A 9 -22.73 -33.36 -3.90
C LEU A 9 -22.21 -32.89 -2.54
N ALA A 10 -22.45 -33.66 -1.47
CA ALA A 10 -21.96 -33.33 -0.13
C ALA A 10 -20.42 -33.24 -0.06
N THR A 11 -19.72 -34.14 -0.76
CA THR A 11 -18.25 -34.09 -0.85
C THR A 11 -17.77 -32.85 -1.61
N ILE A 12 -18.45 -32.48 -2.71
CA ILE A 12 -18.12 -31.27 -3.49
C ILE A 12 -18.36 -30.03 -2.65
N GLU A 13 -19.49 -29.93 -1.95
CA GLU A 13 -19.81 -28.81 -1.07
C GLU A 13 -18.76 -28.64 0.02
N ALA A 14 -18.34 -29.73 0.67
CA ALA A 14 -17.27 -29.69 1.67
C ALA A 14 -15.93 -29.22 1.07
N ALA A 15 -15.57 -29.71 -0.12
CA ALA A 15 -14.34 -29.30 -0.80
C ALA A 15 -14.37 -27.81 -1.22
N VAL A 16 -15.53 -27.31 -1.67
CA VAL A 16 -15.73 -25.90 -2.00
C VAL A 16 -15.63 -25.04 -0.75
N ALA A 17 -16.22 -25.44 0.37
CA ALA A 17 -16.14 -24.71 1.64
C ALA A 17 -14.68 -24.55 2.11
N ILE A 18 -13.86 -25.61 2.00
CA ILE A 18 -12.43 -25.55 2.34
C ILE A 18 -11.69 -24.58 1.42
N LYS A 19 -11.94 -24.65 0.10
CA LYS A 19 -11.32 -23.74 -0.86
C LYS A 19 -11.71 -22.29 -0.61
N GLN A 20 -12.99 -22.04 -0.31
CA GLN A 20 -13.49 -20.72 0.00
C GLN A 20 -12.81 -20.14 1.25
N ALA A 21 -12.72 -20.93 2.32
CA ALA A 21 -12.02 -20.53 3.54
C ALA A 21 -10.53 -20.19 3.27
N GLY A 22 -9.87 -20.94 2.37
CA GLY A 22 -8.51 -20.63 1.94
C GLY A 22 -8.41 -19.32 1.16
N ILE A 23 -9.35 -19.04 0.26
CA ILE A 23 -9.41 -17.77 -0.49
C ILE A 23 -9.66 -16.60 0.45
N ASP A 24 -10.61 -16.74 1.38
CA ASP A 24 -10.96 -15.68 2.33
C ASP A 24 -9.78 -15.33 3.22
N ALA A 25 -9.04 -16.34 3.70
CA ALA A 25 -7.82 -16.14 4.48
C ALA A 25 -6.73 -15.38 3.69
N VAL A 26 -6.50 -15.74 2.43
CA VAL A 26 -5.54 -15.02 1.56
C VAL A 26 -6.02 -13.60 1.29
N ALA A 27 -7.31 -13.40 1.00
CA ALA A 27 -7.89 -12.09 0.75
C ALA A 27 -7.73 -11.16 1.96
N GLU A 28 -7.89 -11.68 3.17
CA GLU A 28 -7.72 -10.89 4.39
C GLU A 28 -6.27 -10.41 4.56
N VAL A 29 -5.29 -11.28 4.31
CA VAL A 29 -3.88 -10.89 4.28
C VAL A 29 -3.64 -9.81 3.23
N GLN A 30 -4.19 -9.95 2.02
CA GLN A 30 -4.01 -8.94 0.96
C GLN A 30 -4.64 -7.59 1.32
N ARG A 31 -5.82 -7.57 1.96
CA ARG A 31 -6.42 -6.32 2.46
C ARG A 31 -5.52 -5.63 3.47
N ALA A 32 -5.01 -6.37 4.45
CA ALA A 32 -4.09 -5.82 5.44
C ALA A 32 -2.81 -5.24 4.79
N LYS A 33 -2.27 -5.92 3.76
CA LYS A 33 -1.13 -5.40 2.99
C LYS A 33 -1.46 -4.08 2.30
N ILE A 34 -2.64 -3.98 1.68
CA ILE A 34 -3.11 -2.75 1.03
C ILE A 34 -3.25 -1.62 2.06
N ASP A 35 -3.87 -1.86 3.21
CA ASP A 35 -4.09 -0.84 4.23
C ASP A 35 -2.77 -0.23 4.74
N VAL A 36 -1.75 -1.05 4.96
CA VAL A 36 -0.42 -0.59 5.38
C VAL A 36 0.26 0.24 4.28
N VAL A 37 0.20 -0.21 3.03
CA VAL A 37 0.79 0.53 1.90
C VAL A 37 0.07 1.84 1.67
N THR A 38 -1.26 1.85 1.69
CA THR A 38 -2.08 3.04 1.49
C THR A 38 -1.92 4.05 2.62
N SER A 39 -1.89 3.62 3.88
CA SER A 39 -1.65 4.52 5.02
C SER A 39 -0.26 5.16 4.97
N THR A 40 0.77 4.37 4.65
CA THR A 40 2.15 4.85 4.49
C THR A 40 2.27 5.83 3.32
N GLY A 41 1.70 5.48 2.16
CA GLY A 41 1.67 6.33 0.97
C GLY A 41 0.91 7.62 1.21
N GLY A 42 -0.25 7.55 1.86
CA GLY A 42 -1.05 8.72 2.23
C GLY A 42 -0.28 9.69 3.15
N TYR A 43 0.38 9.17 4.18
CA TYR A 43 1.23 9.97 5.06
C TYR A 43 2.37 10.64 4.28
N ALA A 44 3.06 9.89 3.41
CA ALA A 44 4.13 10.41 2.58
C ALA A 44 3.65 11.52 1.63
N MET A 45 2.49 11.35 0.98
CA MET A 45 1.90 12.36 0.10
C MET A 45 1.53 13.64 0.86
N GLN A 46 0.98 13.52 2.07
CA GLN A 46 0.70 14.68 2.92
C GLN A 46 1.99 15.45 3.26
N ARG A 47 3.07 14.75 3.62
CA ARG A 47 4.37 15.38 3.89
C ARG A 47 4.98 16.01 2.64
N ALA A 48 4.91 15.33 1.50
CA ALA A 48 5.36 15.85 0.22
C ALA A 48 4.63 17.14 -0.17
N ALA A 49 3.31 17.20 0.04
CA ALA A 49 2.51 18.39 -0.22
C ALA A 49 2.96 19.59 0.64
N LEU A 50 3.20 19.37 1.94
CA LEU A 50 3.69 20.40 2.85
C LEU A 50 5.06 20.95 2.41
N VAL A 51 6.01 20.07 2.06
CA VAL A 51 7.33 20.50 1.57
C VAL A 51 7.21 21.28 0.27
N GLY A 52 6.34 20.84 -0.65
CA GLY A 52 6.06 21.56 -1.89
C GLY A 52 5.50 22.96 -1.66
N GLN A 53 4.56 23.12 -0.71
CA GLN A 53 4.03 24.43 -0.34
C GLN A 53 5.10 25.34 0.26
N MET A 54 5.95 24.81 1.15
CA MET A 54 7.05 25.58 1.74
C MET A 54 8.04 26.07 0.67
N GLN A 55 8.33 25.23 -0.33
CA GLN A 55 9.17 25.64 -1.46
C GLN A 55 8.54 26.78 -2.27
N GLN A 56 7.24 26.68 -2.59
CA GLN A 56 6.55 27.74 -3.32
C GLN A 56 6.56 29.06 -2.55
N GLN A 57 6.36 29.02 -1.23
CA GLN A 57 6.43 30.20 -0.38
C GLN A 57 7.85 30.79 -0.34
N LEU A 58 8.89 29.96 -0.20
CA LEU A 58 10.27 30.45 -0.20
C LEU A 58 10.66 31.06 -1.55
N ALA A 59 10.25 30.46 -2.66
CA ALA A 59 10.55 30.98 -4.00
C ALA A 59 10.01 32.41 -4.20
N LEU A 60 8.88 32.74 -3.59
CA LEU A 60 8.30 34.09 -3.59
C LEU A 60 9.04 35.06 -2.66
N ALA A 61 9.54 34.58 -1.52
CA ALA A 61 10.17 35.41 -0.49
C ALA A 61 11.68 35.63 -0.69
N CYS A 62 12.41 34.60 -1.15
CA CYS A 62 13.86 34.63 -1.37
C CYS A 62 14.25 33.80 -2.61
N PRO A 63 14.25 34.41 -3.81
CA PRO A 63 14.60 33.71 -5.04
C PRO A 63 16.02 33.12 -5.03
N ALA A 64 16.97 33.81 -4.39
CA ALA A 64 18.37 33.38 -4.34
C ALA A 64 18.59 32.06 -3.58
N SER A 65 17.78 31.77 -2.55
CA SER A 65 17.88 30.55 -1.73
C SER A 65 16.93 29.44 -2.18
N SER A 66 16.12 29.70 -3.21
CA SER A 66 15.10 28.75 -3.69
C SER A 66 15.71 27.49 -4.32
N GLY A 67 16.89 27.59 -4.92
CA GLY A 67 17.61 26.47 -5.53
C GLY A 67 18.06 25.42 -4.50
N ASP A 68 18.61 25.85 -3.36
CA ASP A 68 19.02 24.95 -2.28
C ASP A 68 17.82 24.19 -1.71
N LEU A 69 16.68 24.87 -1.56
CA LEU A 69 15.46 24.23 -1.08
C LEU A 69 14.86 23.25 -2.10
N ASP A 70 14.95 23.54 -3.40
CA ASP A 70 14.50 22.61 -4.45
C ASP A 70 15.36 21.34 -4.50
N PHE A 71 16.67 21.48 -4.28
CA PHE A 71 17.58 20.35 -4.10
C PHE A 71 17.22 19.51 -2.87
N LEU A 72 17.03 20.14 -1.70
CA LEU A 72 16.63 19.45 -0.47
C LEU A 72 15.26 18.76 -0.59
N LYS A 73 14.30 19.40 -1.25
CA LYS A 73 13.00 18.80 -1.58
C LYS A 73 13.19 17.55 -2.42
N SER A 74 14.01 17.62 -3.47
CA SER A 74 14.24 16.48 -4.37
C SER A 74 14.86 15.29 -3.63
N LEU A 75 15.89 15.53 -2.79
CA LEU A 75 16.48 14.48 -1.95
C LEU A 75 15.47 13.88 -0.96
N THR A 76 14.65 14.75 -0.33
CA THR A 76 13.61 14.31 0.61
C THR A 76 12.59 13.41 -0.08
N MET A 77 12.14 13.79 -1.28
CA MET A 77 11.18 13.01 -2.06
C MET A 77 11.73 11.65 -2.50
N VAL A 78 13.01 11.59 -2.87
CA VAL A 78 13.69 10.32 -3.19
C VAL A 78 13.74 9.42 -1.96
N ALA A 79 14.16 9.94 -0.81
CA ALA A 79 14.25 9.16 0.43
C ALA A 79 12.87 8.66 0.89
N VAL A 80 11.83 9.49 0.80
CA VAL A 80 10.45 9.09 1.09
C VAL A 80 9.99 7.97 0.15
N GLY A 81 10.29 8.06 -1.14
CA GLY A 81 10.00 7.01 -2.11
C GLY A 81 10.67 5.68 -1.76
N GLN A 82 11.93 5.71 -1.32
CA GLN A 82 12.65 4.52 -0.86
C GLN A 82 11.98 3.87 0.36
N VAL A 83 11.58 4.68 1.35
CA VAL A 83 10.88 4.17 2.55
C VAL A 83 9.56 3.48 2.19
N ILE A 84 8.78 4.03 1.25
CA ILE A 84 7.53 3.42 0.78
C ILE A 84 7.83 2.09 0.06
N SER A 85 8.85 2.07 -0.79
CA SER A 85 9.26 0.86 -1.53
C SER A 85 9.71 -0.26 -0.58
N ASP A 86 10.51 0.07 0.43
CA ASP A 86 10.94 -0.86 1.47
C ASP A 86 9.77 -1.39 2.28
N THR A 87 8.82 -0.52 2.63
CA THR A 87 7.60 -0.91 3.34
C THR A 87 6.78 -1.89 2.52
N THR A 88 6.57 -1.60 1.23
CA THR A 88 5.85 -2.49 0.30
C THR A 88 6.54 -3.85 0.22
N THR A 89 7.87 -3.87 0.12
CA THR A 89 8.65 -5.11 0.07
C THR A 89 8.56 -5.92 1.35
N LYS A 90 8.64 -5.28 2.52
CA LYS A 90 8.53 -5.94 3.84
C LYS A 90 7.14 -6.52 4.05
N VAL A 91 6.10 -5.75 3.75
CA VAL A 91 4.70 -6.15 3.89
C VAL A 91 4.36 -7.29 2.93
N ASN A 92 4.92 -7.31 1.71
CA ASN A 92 4.69 -8.41 0.78
C ASN A 92 5.24 -9.76 1.28
N ARG A 93 6.25 -9.74 2.15
CA ARG A 93 6.88 -10.95 2.74
C ARG A 93 6.15 -11.50 3.97
N LEU A 94 5.11 -10.82 4.46
CA LEU A 94 4.20 -11.33 5.49
C LEU A 94 3.27 -12.40 4.90
#